data_AF-A0A832IT22-F1
#
_entry.id   AF-A0A832IT22-F1
#
_cell.length_a   1.000
_cell.length_b   1.000
_cell.length_c   1.000
_cell.angle_alpha   90.00
_cell.angle_beta   90.00
_cell.angle_gamma   90.00
#
_symmetry.space_group_name_H-M   'P 1'
#
loop_
_entity.id
_entity.type
_entity.pdbx_description
1 polymer ?
#
loop_
_entity_poly.entity_id
_entity_poly.type
_entity_poly.pdbx_seq_one_letter_code
_entity_poly.pdbx_strand_id
1 'polypeptide(L)' 'MAELDYYEVLEVSRDCSGADLKKSYRKLAMKFHPDRNPDDKEAEEKFKLVNEAYQVLSDEEKRSIYDRYGKSGLEGQGMG' A
#
# COMPACT_ATOMS: atom_id res chain seq x y z
N MET A 1 -0.77 -2.20 -18.27
CA MET A 1 -1.19 -3.20 -17.26
C MET A 1 -1.71 -2.40 -16.09
N ALA A 2 -2.92 -2.70 -15.62
CA ALA A 2 -3.66 -1.88 -14.67
C ALA A 2 -2.77 -1.42 -13.51
N GLU A 3 -2.63 -0.11 -13.34
CA GLU A 3 -1.99 0.47 -12.15
C GLU A 3 -2.75 -0.08 -10.94
N LEU A 4 -2.10 -0.90 -10.12
CA LEU A 4 -2.72 -1.53 -8.96
C LEU A 4 -3.16 -0.44 -7.98
N ASP A 5 -4.46 -0.34 -7.72
CA ASP A 5 -5.04 0.58 -6.75
C ASP A 5 -4.51 0.23 -5.34
N TYR A 6 -3.97 1.20 -4.61
CA TYR A 6 -3.47 0.98 -3.24
C TYR A 6 -4.56 0.51 -2.28
N TYR A 7 -5.80 0.92 -2.53
CA TYR A 7 -6.97 0.45 -1.79
C TYR A 7 -7.22 -1.05 -2.05
N GLU A 8 -7.06 -1.52 -3.28
CA GLU A 8 -7.17 -2.94 -3.61
C GLU A 8 -6.01 -3.76 -3.05
N VAL A 9 -4.78 -3.22 -3.11
CA VAL A 9 -3.59 -3.85 -2.51
C VAL A 9 -3.77 -4.07 -1.01
N LEU A 10 -4.34 -3.08 -0.31
CA LEU A 10 -4.64 -3.17 1.11
C LEU A 10 -5.95 -3.90 1.41
N GLU A 11 -6.69 -4.38 0.41
CA GLU A 11 -8.00 -5.01 0.56
C GLU A 11 -8.98 -4.14 1.40
N VAL A 12 -8.95 -2.82 1.19
CA VAL A 12 -9.80 -1.85 1.90
C VAL A 12 -10.62 -1.01 0.93
N SER A 13 -11.73 -0.46 1.43
CA SER A 13 -12.53 0.49 0.66
C SER A 13 -11.85 1.86 0.60
N ARG A 14 -12.16 2.65 -0.44
CA ARG A 14 -11.70 4.05 -0.55
C ARG A 14 -12.21 4.94 0.58
N ASP A 15 -13.30 4.54 1.24
CA ASP A 15 -13.87 5.22 2.41
C ASP A 15 -13.30 4.67 3.74
N CYS A 16 -12.27 3.83 3.71
CA CYS A 16 -11.75 3.23 4.94
C CYS A 16 -11.20 4.28 5.91
N SER A 17 -11.45 4.05 7.20
CA SER A 17 -10.83 4.82 8.28
C SER A 17 -9.36 4.43 8.45
N GLY A 18 -8.54 5.30 9.01
CA GLY A 18 -7.13 5.00 9.31
C GLY A 18 -6.96 3.76 10.21
N ALA A 19 -7.95 3.45 11.05
CA ALA A 19 -7.98 2.23 11.85
C ALA A 19 -8.12 0.96 10.99
N ASP A 20 -9.03 0.96 10.01
CA ASP A 20 -9.22 -0.15 9.07
C ASP A 20 -7.99 -0.34 8.18
N LEU A 21 -7.43 0.77 7.69
CA LEU A 21 -6.19 0.78 6.91
C LEU A 21 -5.05 0.11 7.68
N LYS A 22 -4.82 0.52 8.94
CA LYS A 22 -3.78 -0.03 9.81
C LYS A 22 -4.02 -1.51 10.14
N LYS A 23 -5.28 -1.90 10.34
CA LYS A 23 -5.66 -3.29 10.61
C LYS A 23 -5.38 -4.18 9.41
N SER A 24 -5.76 -3.74 8.21
CA SER A 24 -5.52 -4.50 6.98
C SER A 24 -4.04 -4.56 6.63
N TYR A 25 -3.31 -3.44 6.73
CA TYR A 25 -1.86 -3.40 6.58
C TYR A 25 -1.17 -4.43 7.47
N ARG A 26 -1.49 -4.47 8.77
CA ARG A 26 -0.89 -5.46 9.69
C ARG A 26 -1.18 -6.90 9.26
N LYS A 27 -2.42 -7.19 8.86
CA LYS A 27 -2.82 -8.52 8.40
C LYS A 27 -2.04 -8.95 7.15
N LEU A 28 -1.92 -8.06 6.17
CA LEU A 28 -1.23 -8.33 4.91
C LEU A 28 0.28 -8.35 5.06
N ALA A 29 0.85 -7.43 5.85
CA ALA A 29 2.27 -7.41 6.18
C ALA A 29 2.70 -8.70 6.88
N MET A 30 1.87 -9.25 7.79
CA MET A 30 2.13 -10.56 8.39
C MET A 30 1.94 -11.70 7.38
N LYS A 31 0.94 -11.63 6.50
CA LYS A 31 0.67 -12.66 5.49
C LYS A 31 1.82 -12.79 4.49
N PHE A 32 2.38 -11.66 4.04
CA PHE A 32 3.47 -11.59 3.06
C PHE A 32 4.84 -11.38 3.70
N HIS A 33 4.96 -11.50 5.02
CA HIS A 33 6.23 -11.26 5.72
C HIS A 33 7.31 -12.24 5.22
N PRO A 34 8.56 -11.79 5.00
CA PRO A 34 9.65 -12.66 4.53
C PRO A 34 9.96 -13.81 5.50
N ASP A 35 9.78 -13.59 6.81
CA ASP A 35 9.93 -14.63 7.84
C ASP A 35 8.98 -15.83 7.62
N ARG A 36 7.76 -15.56 7.12
CA ARG A 36 6.75 -16.60 6.89
C ARG A 36 6.74 -17.12 5.45
N ASN A 37 7.31 -16.35 4.53
CA ASN A 37 7.42 -16.69 3.11
C ASN A 37 8.89 -16.56 2.67
N PRO A 38 9.79 -17.39 3.24
CA PRO A 38 11.18 -17.38 2.83
C PRO A 38 11.30 -17.78 1.35
N ASP A 39 12.09 -17.02 0.58
CA ASP A 39 12.34 -17.21 -0.86
C ASP A 39 11.13 -16.96 -1.80
N ASP A 40 10.01 -16.45 -1.28
CA ASP A 40 8.85 -16.12 -2.09
C ASP A 40 8.94 -14.69 -2.65
N LYS A 41 9.36 -14.59 -3.91
CA LYS A 41 9.48 -13.31 -4.61
C LYS A 41 8.13 -12.59 -4.77
N GLU A 42 7.05 -13.34 -4.98
CA GLU A 42 5.72 -12.73 -5.10
C GLU A 42 5.27 -12.15 -3.76
N ALA A 43 5.56 -12.82 -2.65
CA ALA A 43 5.31 -12.30 -1.31
C ALA A 43 6.14 -11.05 -1.04
N GLU A 44 7.42 -11.02 -1.45
CA GLU A 44 8.26 -9.84 -1.34
C GLU A 44 7.69 -8.64 -2.11
N GLU A 45 7.27 -8.85 -3.37
CA GLU A 45 6.66 -7.80 -4.18
C GLU A 45 5.34 -7.31 -3.55
N LYS A 46 4.48 -8.23 -3.11
CA LYS A 46 3.23 -7.88 -2.41
C LYS A 46 3.50 -7.15 -1.10
N PHE A 47 4.53 -7.52 -0.35
CA PHE A 47 4.92 -6.86 0.89
C PHE A 47 5.37 -5.42 0.64
N LYS A 48 6.21 -5.19 -0.38
CA LYS A 48 6.61 -3.84 -0.81
C LYS A 48 5.41 -3.00 -1.21
N LEU A 49 4.51 -3.55 -2.02
CA LEU A 49 3.28 -2.88 -2.45
C LEU A 49 2.37 -2.53 -1.27
N VAL A 50 2.17 -3.45 -0.32
CA VAL A 50 1.36 -3.23 0.89
C VAL A 50 1.96 -2.13 1.76
N ASN A 51 3.29 -2.07 1.87
CA ASN A 51 3.98 -1.04 2.63
C ASN A 51 3.88 0.33 1.96
N GLU A 52 4.14 0.39 0.65
CA GLU A 52 3.97 1.60 -0.16
C GLU A 52 2.54 2.13 -0.09
N ALA A 53 1.54 1.27 -0.32
CA ALA A 53 0.14 1.61 -0.24
C ALA A 53 -0.24 2.17 1.14
N TYR A 54 0.24 1.55 2.22
CA TYR A 54 -0.01 2.04 3.57
C TYR A 54 0.66 3.39 3.82
N GLN A 55 1.90 3.60 3.39
CA GLN A 55 2.59 4.89 3.57
C GLN A 55 1.90 6.04 2.84
N VAL A 56 1.30 5.76 1.68
CA VAL A 56 0.56 6.76 0.91
C VAL A 56 -0.82 7.02 1.53
N LEU A 57 -1.57 5.96 1.83
CA LEU A 57 -2.95 6.09 2.28
C LEU A 57 -3.08 6.45 3.77
N SER A 58 -2.05 6.22 4.58
CA SER A 58 -2.02 6.62 6.00
C SER A 58 -1.70 8.10 6.20
N ASP A 59 -1.10 8.73 5.19
CA ASP A 59 -0.79 10.16 5.19
C ASP A 59 -1.85 10.91 4.40
N GLU A 60 -2.55 11.85 5.04
CA GLU A 60 -3.67 12.55 4.41
C GLU A 60 -3.24 13.40 3.21
N GLU A 61 -2.03 13.95 3.22
CA GLU A 61 -1.49 14.73 2.11
C GLU A 61 -1.17 13.82 0.91
N LYS A 62 -0.43 12.74 1.14
CA LYS A 62 -0.10 11.77 0.09
C LYS A 62 -1.34 11.07 -0.45
N ARG A 63 -2.30 10.71 0.42
CA ARG A 63 -3.60 10.16 0.02
C ARG A 63 -4.34 11.15 -0.85
N SER A 64 -4.35 12.44 -0.49
CA SER A 64 -5.00 13.45 -1.31
C SER A 64 -4.31 13.64 -2.66
N ILE A 65 -2.99 13.52 -2.74
CA ILE A 65 -2.23 13.57 -4.01
C ILE A 65 -2.57 12.34 -4.85
N TYR A 66 -2.58 11.15 -4.24
CA TYR A 66 -2.92 9.89 -4.88
C TYR A 66 -4.34 9.89 -5.45
N ASP A 67 -5.33 10.36 -4.68
CA ASP A 67 -6.72 10.45 -5.15
C ASP A 67 -6.89 11.46 -6.30
N ARG A 68 -6.05 12.51 -6.36
CA ARG A 68 -6.13 13.54 -7.41
C ARG A 68 -5.34 13.20 -8.68
N TYR A 69 -4.17 12.58 -8.53
CA TYR A 69 -3.18 12.42 -9.60
C TYR A 69 -2.76 10.96 -9.84
N GLY A 70 -3.31 10.02 -9.07
CA GLY A 70 -2.90 8.61 -9.12
C GLY A 70 -1.48 8.39 -8.64
N LYS A 71 -0.90 7.23 -9.01
CA LYS A 71 0.47 6.86 -8.63
C LYS A 71 1.51 7.83 -9.21
N SER A 72 1.28 8.35 -10.42
CA SER A 72 2.19 9.31 -11.07
C SER A 72 2.40 10.61 -10.28
N GLY A 73 1.42 11.04 -9.48
CA GLY A 73 1.56 12.22 -8.62
C GLY A 73 2.53 12.02 -7.44
N LEU A 74 2.78 10.76 -7.06
CA LEU A 74 3.64 10.40 -5.92
C LEU A 74 5.10 10.16 -6.33
N GLU A 75 5.35 9.80 -7.59
CA GLU A 75 6.70 9.54 -8.11
C GLU A 75 7.63 10.76 -8.04
N GLY A 76 7.07 11.98 -7.92
CA GLY A 76 7.85 13.21 -7.73
C GLY A 76 8.29 13.50 -6.29
N GLN A 77 7.82 12.74 -5.28
CA GLN A 77 7.99 13.10 -3.86
C GLN A 77 8.60 11.97 -3.00
N GLY A 78 8.97 10.83 -3.59
CA GLY A 78 9.27 9.58 -2.86
C GLY A 78 10.63 8.94 -3.07
N MET A 79 11.62 9.61 -3.66
CA MET A 79 13.00 9.11 -3.77
C MET A 79 14.00 10.20 -3.35
N GLY A 80 14.27 10.28 -2.05
CA GLY A 80 15.35 11.06 -1.43
C GLY A 80 15.84 10.35 -0.20
#